data_AF-A0A1G3W8N9-F1
#
_entry.id   AF-A0A1G3W8N9-F1
#
_cell.length_a   1.000
_cell.length_b   1.000
_cell.length_c   1.000
_cell.angle_alpha   90.00
_cell.angle_beta   90.00
_cell.angle_gamma   90.00
#
_symmetry.space_group_name_H-M   'P 1'
#
loop_
_entity.id
_entity.type
_entity.pdbx_description
1 polymer ?
#
loop_
_entity_poly.entity_id
_entity_poly.type
_entity_poly.pdbx_seq_one_letter_code
_entity_poly.pdbx_strand_id
1 'polypeptide(L)'
;MPFEIVRNDITKMYADAIVNSANPMPIIGGSVDLLIHQAAGPELIVARKEIGKINVGDAKLTKAFQLNAKYVIHTVGPAWVDGKHNEFELLQKCYEESLKLADINQCASIAFPLISTGTYGFPKDKALKIATEVIQSFLNTHEMTVYLVVYDESSFKLSEKLFDKISAYIDKNYIEEHEMKFFSSDINLSMIPDEEEYQPIVSRSENISIQKKREWKDLSDEIGETFSEALLRLIDERGKKDAEIYHLANIDRKLFSKIRSNKDYQPSKMTAIALSVALHLNLDETKDLIGRAGFALTKSNLSDIIFMYFIEHKIYDIYEINKVLFFYNLKELGGI
;
A
#
# COMPACT_ATOMS: atom_id res chain seq x y z
N MET A 1 11.18 2.33 4.58
CA MET A 1 11.22 3.63 3.88
C MET A 1 10.04 3.74 2.93
N PRO A 2 8.81 3.72 3.44
CA PRO A 2 7.68 3.53 2.56
C PRO A 2 7.22 4.85 1.96
N PHE A 3 6.74 4.76 0.73
CA PHE A 3 5.76 5.71 0.21
C PHE A 3 4.37 5.15 0.52
N GLU A 4 3.57 5.92 1.26
CA GLU A 4 2.24 5.53 1.72
C GLU A 4 1.20 6.55 1.27
N ILE A 5 0.01 6.06 0.90
CA ILE A 5 -1.14 6.92 0.58
C ILE A 5 -2.07 6.86 1.78
N VAL A 6 -2.33 8.00 2.42
CA VAL A 6 -3.02 8.01 3.72
C VAL A 6 -4.28 8.85 3.66
N ARG A 7 -5.39 8.31 4.15
CA ARG A 7 -6.61 9.07 4.38
C ARG A 7 -6.52 9.80 5.71
N ASN A 8 -6.14 11.07 5.68
CA ASN A 8 -6.04 11.87 6.90
C ASN A 8 -6.18 13.37 6.62
N ASP A 9 -6.26 14.14 7.69
CA ASP A 9 -6.01 15.58 7.69
C ASP A 9 -4.50 15.82 7.73
N ILE A 10 -3.96 16.47 6.70
CA ILE A 10 -2.52 16.73 6.58
C ILE A 10 -1.98 17.54 7.77
N THR A 11 -2.81 18.39 8.38
CA THR A 11 -2.42 19.20 9.55
C THR A 11 -2.19 18.36 10.81
N LYS A 12 -2.70 17.13 10.84
CA LYS A 12 -2.56 16.18 11.96
C LYS A 12 -1.47 15.13 11.74
N MET A 13 -0.80 15.16 10.59
CA MET A 13 0.26 14.20 10.29
C MET A 13 1.48 14.45 11.16
N TYR A 14 2.06 13.36 11.66
CA TYR A 14 3.37 13.37 12.32
C TYR A 14 4.45 13.11 11.25
N ALA A 15 5.05 14.19 10.76
CA ALA A 15 6.12 14.14 9.77
C ALA A 15 7.12 15.27 10.01
N ASP A 16 8.38 15.12 9.62
CA ASP A 16 9.37 16.17 9.80
C ASP A 16 9.04 17.42 8.97
N ALA A 17 8.50 17.24 7.76
CA ALA A 17 8.00 18.31 6.90
C ALA A 17 6.56 18.07 6.42
N ILE A 18 5.75 19.13 6.39
CA ILE A 18 4.43 19.13 5.75
C ILE A 18 4.47 20.07 4.55
N VAL A 19 3.95 19.63 3.41
CA VAL A 19 3.88 20.45 2.20
C VAL A 19 2.57 21.22 2.17
N ASN A 20 2.67 22.51 1.93
CA ASN A 20 1.55 23.41 1.70
C ASN A 20 1.45 23.73 0.21
N SER A 21 0.28 23.47 -0.38
CA SER A 21 -0.10 23.94 -1.72
C SER A 21 -0.49 25.42 -1.65
N ALA A 22 0.51 26.29 -1.72
CA ALA A 22 0.41 27.71 -1.44
C ALA A 22 0.10 28.57 -2.67
N ASN A 23 -0.09 29.87 -2.41
CA ASN A 23 -0.22 30.90 -3.44
C ASN A 23 1.14 31.55 -3.78
N PRO A 24 1.31 32.09 -5.01
CA PRO A 24 2.54 32.80 -5.40
C PRO A 24 2.90 33.93 -4.44
N MET A 25 1.91 34.72 -4.05
CA MET A 25 2.07 35.80 -3.08
C MET A 25 1.85 35.30 -1.64
N PRO A 26 2.46 35.95 -0.63
CA PRO A 26 2.34 35.54 0.77
C PRO A 26 0.98 35.96 1.37
N ILE A 27 -0.08 35.35 0.84
CA ILE A 27 -1.46 35.45 1.28
C ILE A 27 -1.94 34.07 1.71
N ILE A 28 -2.95 34.03 2.59
CA ILE A 28 -3.62 32.79 2.97
C ILE A 28 -4.73 32.55 1.96
N GLY A 29 -4.62 31.46 1.19
CA GLY A 29 -5.66 30.99 0.29
C GLY A 29 -6.74 30.17 0.97
N GLY A 30 -7.48 29.40 0.18
CA GLY A 30 -8.47 28.44 0.66
C GLY A 30 -7.91 27.01 0.82
N SER A 31 -8.81 26.07 1.12
CA SER A 31 -8.52 24.63 1.15
C SER A 31 -7.37 24.27 2.11
N VAL A 32 -6.39 23.49 1.66
CA VAL A 32 -5.25 23.02 2.47
C VAL A 32 -4.41 24.18 3.00
N ASP A 33 -4.24 25.26 2.23
CA ASP A 33 -3.46 26.44 2.64
C ASP A 33 -4.06 27.10 3.88
N LEU A 34 -5.39 27.29 3.89
CA LEU A 34 -6.11 27.82 5.04
C LEU A 34 -5.96 26.91 6.27
N LEU A 35 -6.16 25.60 6.10
CA LEU A 35 -6.10 24.64 7.20
C LEU A 35 -4.71 24.59 7.82
N ILE A 36 -3.66 24.58 7.01
CA ILE A 36 -2.27 24.61 7.48
C ILE A 36 -1.99 25.91 8.24
N HIS A 37 -2.42 27.07 7.73
CA HIS A 37 -2.24 28.34 8.44
C HIS A 37 -3.02 28.40 9.77
N GLN A 38 -4.24 27.87 9.81
CA GLN A 38 -5.04 27.79 11.03
C GLN A 38 -4.39 26.89 12.08
N ALA A 39 -3.86 25.73 11.66
CA ALA A 39 -3.24 24.76 12.55
C ALA A 39 -1.83 25.17 13.00
N ALA A 40 -1.05 25.86 12.17
CA ALA A 40 0.29 26.32 12.51
C ALA A 40 0.29 27.55 13.43
N GLY A 41 -0.76 28.37 13.37
CA GLY A 41 -0.87 29.63 14.11
C GLY A 41 -0.46 30.87 13.31
N PRO A 42 -0.71 32.08 13.86
CA PRO A 42 -0.49 33.37 13.18
C PRO A 42 0.97 33.63 12.80
N GLU A 43 1.93 32.95 13.42
CA GLU A 43 3.35 33.08 13.14
C GLU A 43 3.71 32.57 11.73
N LEU A 44 2.95 31.61 11.19
CA LEU A 44 3.24 31.06 9.86
C LEU A 44 3.09 32.10 8.75
N ILE A 45 2.08 32.97 8.83
CA ILE A 45 1.91 34.01 7.81
C ILE A 45 2.98 35.10 7.91
N VAL A 46 3.55 35.33 9.09
CA VAL A 46 4.69 36.25 9.27
C VAL A 46 5.93 35.67 8.57
N ALA A 47 6.28 34.41 8.87
CA ALA A 47 7.39 33.73 8.19
C ALA A 47 7.16 33.62 6.67
N ARG A 48 5.92 33.36 6.23
CA ARG A 48 5.56 33.30 4.81
C ARG A 48 5.81 34.65 4.11
N LYS A 49 5.56 35.77 4.78
CA LYS A 49 5.84 37.12 4.23
C LYS A 49 7.33 37.37 4.07
N GLU A 50 8.17 36.94 5.00
CA GLU A 50 9.63 37.10 4.94
C GLU A 50 10.25 36.38 3.73
N ILE A 51 9.76 35.18 3.39
CA ILE A 51 10.27 34.43 2.24
C ILE A 51 9.79 34.97 0.87
N GLY A 52 8.83 35.91 0.83
CA GLY A 52 8.42 36.66 -0.37
C GLY A 52 7.73 35.83 -1.46
N LYS A 53 7.71 36.30 -2.71
CA LYS A 53 7.05 35.57 -3.81
C LYS A 53 7.67 34.17 -4.03
N ILE A 54 6.83 33.19 -4.34
CA ILE A 54 7.23 31.86 -4.82
C ILE A 54 6.69 31.73 -6.26
N ASN A 55 7.52 31.30 -7.21
CA ASN A 55 7.05 31.08 -8.57
C ASN A 55 6.37 29.72 -8.69
N VAL A 56 5.54 29.55 -9.72
CA VAL A 56 4.93 28.26 -10.02
C VAL A 56 6.04 27.23 -10.27
N GLY A 57 5.91 26.05 -9.65
CA GLY A 57 6.92 24.99 -9.69
C GLY A 57 8.05 25.12 -8.67
N ASP A 58 8.18 26.25 -7.97
CA ASP A 58 9.21 26.43 -6.93
C ASP A 58 8.65 26.08 -5.54
N ALA A 59 9.55 25.84 -4.59
CA ALA A 59 9.22 25.61 -3.18
C ALA A 59 10.11 26.44 -2.25
N LYS A 60 9.59 26.80 -1.07
CA LYS A 60 10.33 27.49 0.00
C LYS A 60 9.91 26.97 1.36
N LEU A 61 10.84 27.00 2.31
CA LEU A 61 10.67 26.41 3.64
C LEU A 61 10.48 27.46 4.73
N THR A 62 9.62 27.17 5.70
CA THR A 62 9.46 27.90 6.96
C THR A 62 9.39 26.92 8.13
N LYS A 63 9.43 27.41 9.38
CA LYS A 63 9.12 26.58 10.56
C LYS A 63 7.64 26.20 10.57
N ALA A 64 7.30 25.05 11.15
CA ALA A 64 5.91 24.59 11.20
C ALA A 64 5.09 25.08 12.41
N PHE A 65 5.74 25.72 13.39
CA PHE A 65 5.11 26.31 14.57
C PHE A 65 4.29 25.29 15.38
N GLN A 66 2.96 25.43 15.43
CA GLN A 66 2.08 24.60 16.25
C GLN A 66 1.74 23.23 15.62
N LEU A 67 2.16 22.98 14.38
CA LEU A 67 1.97 21.69 13.72
C LEU A 67 2.86 20.59 14.33
N ASN A 68 2.46 19.33 14.17
CA ASN A 68 3.26 18.15 14.50
C ASN A 68 4.38 17.90 13.45
N ALA A 69 5.10 18.96 13.07
CA ALA A 69 6.19 18.94 12.11
C ALA A 69 7.29 19.93 12.51
N LYS A 70 8.47 19.80 11.91
CA LYS A 70 9.56 20.78 12.06
C LYS A 70 9.39 21.91 11.06
N TYR A 71 9.00 21.58 9.84
CA TYR A 71 8.96 22.50 8.72
C TYR A 71 7.64 22.48 7.95
N VAL A 72 7.28 23.63 7.39
CA VAL A 72 6.28 23.74 6.32
C VAL A 72 7.01 24.11 5.03
N ILE A 73 6.85 23.27 4.01
CA ILE A 73 7.38 23.53 2.67
C ILE A 73 6.24 24.06 1.82
N HIS A 74 6.30 25.35 1.49
CA HIS A 74 5.32 26.02 0.64
C HIS A 74 5.73 25.86 -0.81
N THR A 75 4.91 25.19 -1.61
CA THR A 75 5.10 25.10 -3.07
C THR A 75 3.88 25.63 -3.80
N VAL A 76 4.09 26.15 -5.01
CA VAL A 76 3.04 26.75 -5.82
C VAL A 76 2.82 25.90 -7.06
N GLY A 77 1.74 25.12 -7.04
CA GLY A 77 1.35 24.29 -8.19
C GLY A 77 0.84 25.11 -9.38
N PRO A 78 0.80 24.53 -10.59
CA PRO A 78 0.17 25.15 -11.75
C PRO A 78 -1.36 25.06 -11.68
N ALA A 79 -2.04 26.10 -12.19
CA ALA A 79 -3.46 26.02 -12.51
C ALA A 79 -3.66 25.22 -13.80
N TRP A 80 -4.62 24.30 -13.81
CA TRP A 80 -4.91 23.48 -14.98
C TRP A 80 -5.71 24.24 -16.02
N VAL A 81 -5.26 24.17 -17.27
CA VAL A 81 -5.99 24.71 -18.42
C VAL A 81 -6.34 23.57 -19.37
N ASP A 82 -5.32 22.98 -19.99
CA ASP A 82 -5.48 21.93 -21.00
C ASP A 82 -4.33 20.92 -21.07
N GLY A 83 -3.27 21.13 -20.27
CA GLY A 83 -2.07 20.29 -20.26
C GLY A 83 -1.06 20.63 -21.35
N LYS A 84 -1.17 21.78 -22.02
CA LYS A 84 -0.26 22.23 -23.09
C LYS A 84 0.61 23.44 -22.71
N HIS A 85 0.54 23.87 -21.45
CA HIS A 85 1.19 25.06 -20.91
C HIS A 85 2.24 24.70 -19.84
N ASN A 86 2.91 23.57 -20.02
CA ASN A 86 3.87 22.98 -19.09
C ASN A 86 3.30 22.61 -17.72
N GLU A 87 1.97 22.42 -17.60
CA GLU A 87 1.37 22.13 -16.30
C GLU A 87 1.88 20.82 -15.69
N PHE A 88 2.23 19.83 -16.52
CA PHE A 88 2.78 18.56 -16.05
C PHE A 88 4.18 18.74 -15.45
N GLU A 89 5.07 19.42 -16.17
CA GLU A 89 6.45 19.68 -15.78
C GLU A 89 6.51 20.58 -14.54
N LEU A 90 5.63 21.58 -14.46
CA LEU A 90 5.54 22.46 -13.30
C LEU A 90 5.02 21.73 -12.06
N LEU A 91 4.06 20.82 -12.20
CA LEU A 91 3.57 20.01 -11.09
C LEU A 91 4.64 19.01 -10.62
N GLN A 92 5.35 18.36 -11.56
CA GLN A 92 6.50 17.50 -11.25
C GLN A 92 7.55 18.28 -10.44
N LYS A 93 7.92 19.48 -10.91
CA LYS A 93 8.91 20.33 -10.24
C LYS A 93 8.50 20.70 -8.81
N CYS A 94 7.21 20.88 -8.52
CA CYS A 94 6.73 21.13 -7.16
C CYS A 94 7.10 19.99 -6.19
N TYR A 95 6.92 18.73 -6.62
CA TYR A 95 7.30 17.56 -5.82
C TYR A 95 8.82 17.45 -5.69
N GLU A 96 9.56 17.61 -6.79
CA GLU A 96 11.03 17.53 -6.80
C GLU A 96 11.67 18.55 -5.87
N GLU A 97 11.29 19.83 -5.97
CA GLU A 97 11.86 20.90 -5.13
C GLU A 97 11.46 20.73 -3.65
N SER A 98 10.25 20.22 -3.38
CA SER A 98 9.82 19.95 -2.01
C SER A 98 10.59 18.77 -1.38
N LEU A 99 10.76 17.68 -2.11
CA LEU A 99 11.55 16.51 -1.66
C LEU A 99 13.02 16.91 -1.42
N LYS A 100 13.61 17.66 -2.35
CA LYS A 100 14.97 18.19 -2.23
C LYS A 100 15.14 19.10 -1.02
N LEU A 101 14.19 19.98 -0.75
CA LEU A 101 14.25 20.84 0.43
C LEU A 101 14.17 20.01 1.73
N ALA A 102 13.31 18.98 1.77
CA ALA A 102 13.23 18.10 2.93
C ALA A 102 14.53 17.33 3.16
N ASP A 103 15.15 16.83 2.09
CA ASP A 103 16.41 16.08 2.12
C ASP A 103 17.58 16.94 2.62
N ILE A 104 17.76 18.14 2.04
CA ILE A 104 18.81 19.10 2.44
C ILE A 104 18.65 19.51 3.93
N ASN A 105 17.41 19.54 4.42
CA ASN A 105 17.10 19.84 5.83
C ASN A 105 17.03 18.58 6.72
N GLN A 106 17.50 17.43 6.22
CA GLN A 106 17.64 16.17 6.95
C GLN A 106 16.31 15.67 7.56
N CYS A 107 15.21 15.87 6.85
CA CYS A 107 13.92 15.32 7.23
C CYS A 107 13.90 13.81 6.96
N ALA A 108 13.55 13.02 7.96
CA ALA A 108 13.32 11.58 7.80
C ALA A 108 11.93 11.28 7.20
N SER A 109 11.00 12.25 7.24
CA SER A 109 9.65 12.10 6.71
C SER A 109 9.05 13.38 6.15
N ILE A 110 8.20 13.25 5.13
CA ILE A 110 7.48 14.35 4.49
C ILE A 110 6.05 13.95 4.15
N ALA A 111 5.08 14.84 4.40
CA ALA A 111 3.69 14.65 4.03
C ALA A 111 3.26 15.65 2.95
N PHE A 112 2.77 15.12 1.83
CA PHE A 112 2.25 15.86 0.68
C PHE A 112 0.73 15.85 0.66
N PRO A 113 0.06 16.97 0.33
CA PRO A 113 -1.28 16.92 -0.21
C PRO A 113 -1.21 16.52 -1.69
N LEU A 114 -2.34 16.19 -2.31
CA LEU A 114 -2.41 16.06 -3.77
C LEU A 114 -2.43 17.44 -4.45
N ILE A 115 -1.25 17.98 -4.76
CA ILE A 115 -1.02 19.37 -5.20
C ILE A 115 -1.85 19.71 -6.46
N SER A 116 -2.36 20.94 -6.52
CA SER A 116 -3.16 21.52 -7.62
C SER A 116 -4.54 20.91 -7.91
N THR A 117 -4.97 19.86 -7.20
CA THR A 117 -6.23 19.16 -7.52
C THR A 117 -7.52 19.78 -6.97
N GLY A 118 -7.38 20.77 -6.09
CA GLY A 118 -8.51 21.54 -5.54
C GLY A 118 -8.89 22.70 -6.45
N THR A 119 -8.70 23.93 -5.96
CA THR A 119 -9.06 25.17 -6.67
C THR A 119 -8.36 25.35 -8.02
N TYR A 120 -7.18 24.77 -8.19
CA TYR A 120 -6.41 24.82 -9.44
C TYR A 120 -6.85 23.79 -10.48
N GLY A 121 -7.81 22.91 -10.15
CA GLY A 121 -8.53 22.08 -11.12
C GLY A 121 -7.71 21.01 -11.82
N PHE A 122 -6.49 20.71 -11.36
CA PHE A 122 -5.66 19.68 -11.98
C PHE A 122 -6.35 18.31 -11.90
N PRO A 123 -6.47 17.56 -13.03
CA PRO A 123 -7.10 16.25 -13.02
C PRO A 123 -6.42 15.31 -12.03
N LYS A 124 -7.21 14.77 -11.10
CA LYS A 124 -6.69 14.02 -9.95
C LYS A 124 -5.92 12.77 -10.35
N ASP A 125 -6.38 12.07 -11.38
CA ASP A 125 -5.71 10.90 -11.98
C ASP A 125 -4.31 11.24 -12.48
N LYS A 126 -4.17 12.36 -13.19
CA LYS A 126 -2.89 12.83 -13.73
C LYS A 126 -1.97 13.34 -12.63
N ALA A 127 -2.51 14.12 -11.68
CA ALA A 127 -1.74 14.64 -10.55
C ALA A 127 -1.21 13.52 -9.66
N LEU A 128 -2.04 12.50 -9.40
CA LEU A 128 -1.66 11.31 -8.63
C LEU A 128 -0.55 10.55 -9.33
N LYS A 129 -0.68 10.33 -10.65
CA LYS A 129 0.36 9.68 -11.45
C LYS A 129 1.70 10.41 -11.34
N ILE A 130 1.70 11.74 -11.51
CA ILE A 130 2.92 12.55 -11.37
C ILE A 130 3.50 12.41 -9.95
N ALA A 131 2.67 12.55 -8.92
CA ALA A 131 3.10 12.42 -7.53
C ALA A 131 3.78 11.07 -7.29
N THR A 132 3.14 9.98 -7.71
CA THR A 132 3.68 8.63 -7.53
C THR A 132 5.01 8.43 -8.28
N GLU A 133 5.10 8.87 -9.53
CA GLU A 133 6.32 8.70 -10.34
C GLU A 133 7.52 9.48 -9.76
N VAL A 134 7.29 10.73 -9.35
CA VAL A 134 8.36 11.58 -8.78
C VAL A 134 8.82 11.05 -7.43
N ILE A 135 7.89 10.69 -6.54
CA ILE A 135 8.21 10.18 -5.21
C ILE A 135 8.98 8.86 -5.32
N GLN A 136 8.53 7.93 -6.16
CA GLN A 136 9.23 6.66 -6.39
C GLN A 136 10.65 6.88 -6.93
N SER A 137 10.79 7.75 -7.93
CA SER A 137 12.10 8.08 -8.51
C SER A 137 13.06 8.62 -7.45
N PHE A 138 12.58 9.50 -6.58
CA PHE A 138 13.35 10.05 -5.47
C PHE A 138 13.78 8.97 -4.45
N LEU A 139 12.86 8.11 -4.04
CA LEU A 139 13.10 7.05 -3.05
C LEU A 139 14.02 5.91 -3.53
N ASN A 140 14.30 5.82 -4.83
CA ASN A 140 15.31 4.89 -5.35
C ASN A 140 16.73 5.25 -4.91
N THR A 141 16.98 6.52 -4.54
CA THR A 141 18.32 7.01 -4.18
C THR A 141 18.37 7.69 -2.81
N HIS A 142 17.22 7.92 -2.17
CA HIS A 142 17.13 8.61 -0.88
C HIS A 142 16.34 7.79 0.14
N GLU A 143 16.76 7.86 1.40
CA GLU A 143 16.08 7.21 2.51
C GLU A 143 15.12 8.19 3.21
N MET A 144 13.85 8.21 2.83
CA MET A 144 12.82 9.07 3.44
C MET A 144 11.46 8.36 3.49
N THR A 145 10.65 8.64 4.49
CA THR A 145 9.24 8.20 4.51
C THR A 145 8.37 9.28 3.88
N VAL A 146 7.60 8.93 2.86
CA VAL A 146 6.77 9.90 2.13
C VAL A 146 5.30 9.54 2.27
N TYR A 147 4.49 10.48 2.72
CA TYR A 147 3.04 10.32 2.80
C TYR A 147 2.37 11.16 1.72
N LEU A 148 1.50 10.57 0.91
CA LEU A 148 0.54 11.30 0.09
C LEU A 148 -0.81 11.28 0.79
N VAL A 149 -1.16 12.42 1.38
CA VAL A 149 -2.35 12.60 2.22
C VAL A 149 -3.51 13.03 1.34
N VAL A 150 -4.58 12.22 1.33
CA VAL A 150 -5.80 12.50 0.59
C VAL A 150 -6.99 12.56 1.54
N TYR A 151 -7.85 13.57 1.38
CA TYR A 151 -8.95 13.81 2.32
C TYR A 151 -10.26 13.09 1.94
N ASP A 152 -10.50 12.81 0.66
CA ASP A 152 -11.82 12.38 0.14
C ASP A 152 -11.75 11.12 -0.74
N GLU A 153 -12.77 10.26 -0.65
CA GLU A 153 -13.05 9.10 -1.51
C GLU A 153 -13.04 9.46 -2.99
N SER A 154 -13.61 10.61 -3.33
CA SER A 154 -13.69 11.08 -4.71
C SER A 154 -12.34 11.54 -5.29
N SER A 155 -11.27 11.56 -4.47
CA SER A 155 -9.95 12.01 -4.91
C SER A 155 -9.20 10.97 -5.73
N PHE A 156 -9.66 9.74 -5.67
CA PHE A 156 -9.17 8.60 -6.43
C PHE A 156 -10.13 8.27 -7.58
N LYS A 157 -10.20 9.13 -8.60
CA LYS A 157 -10.63 8.67 -9.93
C LYS A 157 -9.47 7.93 -10.56
N LEU A 158 -9.18 6.73 -10.07
CA LEU A 158 -8.26 5.82 -10.75
C LEU A 158 -8.85 5.52 -12.15
N SER A 159 -8.02 5.09 -13.11
CA SER A 159 -8.49 4.84 -14.47
C SER A 159 -9.74 3.94 -14.44
N GLU A 160 -10.88 4.43 -14.91
CA GLU A 160 -12.17 3.68 -14.89
C GLU A 160 -11.97 2.25 -15.43
N LYS A 161 -11.14 2.09 -16.47
CA LYS A 161 -10.77 0.80 -17.07
C LYS A 161 -10.10 -0.20 -16.12
N LEU A 162 -9.31 0.23 -15.14
CA LEU A 162 -8.67 -0.69 -14.18
C LEU A 162 -9.69 -1.14 -13.14
N PHE A 163 -10.56 -0.23 -12.69
CA PHE A 163 -11.64 -0.56 -11.77
C PHE A 163 -12.70 -1.44 -12.40
N ASP A 164 -13.11 -1.19 -13.65
CA ASP A 164 -14.10 -2.03 -14.33
C ASP A 164 -13.61 -3.48 -14.42
N LYS A 165 -12.33 -3.67 -14.72
CA LYS A 165 -11.71 -5.01 -14.79
C LYS A 165 -11.60 -5.66 -13.41
N ILE A 166 -11.17 -4.92 -12.40
CA ILE A 166 -11.03 -5.44 -11.03
C ILE A 166 -12.41 -5.76 -10.46
N SER A 167 -13.40 -4.90 -10.65
CA SER A 167 -14.78 -5.11 -10.18
C SER A 167 -15.39 -6.34 -10.87
N ALA A 168 -15.25 -6.46 -12.19
CA ALA A 168 -15.70 -7.65 -12.91
C ALA A 168 -14.99 -8.93 -12.45
N TYR A 169 -13.70 -8.84 -12.09
CA TYR A 169 -12.95 -9.97 -11.55
C TYR A 169 -13.40 -10.33 -10.13
N ILE A 170 -13.64 -9.32 -9.28
CA ILE A 170 -14.19 -9.51 -7.94
C ILE A 170 -15.56 -10.17 -8.03
N ASP A 171 -16.48 -9.67 -8.87
CA ASP A 171 -17.81 -10.25 -9.05
C ASP A 171 -17.73 -11.73 -9.43
N LYS A 172 -16.87 -12.07 -10.40
CA LYS A 172 -16.66 -13.45 -10.81
C LYS A 172 -16.11 -14.34 -9.68
N ASN A 173 -15.10 -13.86 -8.93
CA ASN A 173 -14.38 -14.68 -7.97
C ASN A 173 -14.93 -14.65 -6.54
N TYR A 174 -15.76 -13.66 -6.20
CA TYR A 174 -16.38 -13.46 -4.88
C TYR A 174 -17.82 -14.01 -4.83
N ILE A 175 -18.57 -13.93 -5.94
CA ILE A 175 -19.97 -14.39 -6.02
C ILE A 175 -20.06 -15.90 -6.30
N GLU A 176 -19.18 -16.49 -7.11
CA GLU A 176 -19.21 -17.94 -7.43
C GLU A 176 -19.10 -18.85 -6.17
N GLU A 177 -18.38 -18.44 -5.12
CA GLU A 177 -18.34 -19.17 -3.84
C GLU A 177 -19.57 -18.91 -2.95
N HIS A 178 -20.22 -17.76 -3.07
CA HIS A 178 -21.44 -17.46 -2.33
C HIS A 178 -22.66 -18.15 -2.97
N GLU A 179 -22.76 -18.23 -4.30
CA GLU A 179 -23.81 -19.00 -4.97
C GLU A 179 -23.70 -20.51 -4.71
N MET A 180 -22.49 -21.08 -4.60
CA MET A 180 -22.31 -22.49 -4.22
C MET A 180 -22.76 -22.79 -2.76
N LYS A 181 -22.77 -21.80 -1.88
CA LYS A 181 -23.39 -21.93 -0.55
C LYS A 181 -24.92 -21.82 -0.58
N PHE A 182 -25.50 -21.14 -1.57
CA PHE A 182 -26.96 -21.08 -1.75
C PHE A 182 -27.51 -22.35 -2.42
N PHE A 183 -26.78 -22.96 -3.37
CA PHE A 183 -27.23 -24.18 -4.05
C PHE A 183 -27.07 -25.49 -3.24
N SER A 184 -26.33 -25.48 -2.13
CA SER A 184 -26.22 -26.64 -1.23
C SER A 184 -27.27 -26.65 -0.11
N SER A 185 -28.16 -25.65 -0.07
CA SER A 185 -29.24 -25.55 0.93
C SER A 185 -30.59 -26.11 0.46
N ASP A 186 -30.75 -26.46 -0.82
CA ASP A 186 -31.99 -27.03 -1.37
C ASP A 186 -31.88 -28.55 -1.59
N ILE A 187 -31.60 -29.30 -0.53
CA ILE A 187 -32.11 -30.67 -0.43
C ILE A 187 -33.39 -30.60 0.39
N ASN A 188 -34.52 -30.67 -0.33
CA ASN A 188 -35.88 -30.72 0.18
C ASN A 188 -36.00 -31.67 1.38
N LEU A 189 -36.19 -31.08 2.57
CA LEU A 189 -36.66 -31.80 3.76
C LEU A 189 -38.19 -31.72 3.80
N SER A 190 -38.84 -32.65 3.11
CA SER A 190 -40.24 -32.99 3.41
C SER A 190 -40.44 -34.49 3.20
N MET A 191 -40.96 -35.14 4.24
CA MET A 191 -41.37 -36.55 4.40
C MET A 191 -40.62 -37.20 5.58
N ILE A 192 -41.11 -36.92 6.78
CA ILE A 192 -40.99 -37.82 7.93
C ILE A 192 -42.12 -38.84 7.78
N PRO A 193 -41.81 -40.15 7.81
CA PRO A 193 -42.64 -41.04 8.59
C PRO A 193 -41.82 -41.84 9.61
N ASP A 194 -42.29 -41.71 10.84
CA ASP A 194 -42.46 -42.70 11.90
C ASP A 194 -41.30 -43.54 12.47
N GLU A 195 -41.38 -43.61 13.80
CA GLU A 195 -40.55 -44.29 14.78
C GLU A 195 -40.37 -45.79 14.49
N GLU A 196 -39.13 -46.28 14.55
CA GLU A 196 -38.87 -47.66 14.97
C GLU A 196 -37.50 -47.80 15.67
N GLU A 197 -37.60 -48.27 16.92
CA GLU A 197 -36.63 -48.87 17.85
C GLU A 197 -35.11 -48.80 17.57
N TYR A 198 -34.40 -48.09 18.46
CA TYR A 198 -32.95 -48.20 18.61
C TYR A 198 -32.61 -49.33 19.60
N GLN A 199 -32.15 -50.49 19.09
CA GLN A 199 -31.51 -51.54 19.88
C GLN A 199 -29.98 -51.31 19.93
N PRO A 200 -29.31 -51.48 21.08
CA PRO A 200 -27.86 -51.25 21.17
C PRO A 200 -27.10 -52.44 20.57
N ILE A 201 -26.33 -52.21 19.49
CA ILE A 201 -25.42 -53.23 18.96
C ILE A 201 -24.11 -53.21 19.75
N VAL A 202 -23.88 -54.37 20.39
CA VAL A 202 -22.71 -54.77 21.17
C VAL A 202 -21.44 -54.75 20.32
N SER A 203 -20.34 -54.39 20.99
CA SER A 203 -18.94 -54.41 20.57
C SER A 203 -18.56 -55.47 19.51
N ARG A 204 -17.90 -55.02 18.45
CA ARG A 204 -17.00 -55.86 17.65
C ARG A 204 -15.69 -55.11 17.45
N SER A 205 -14.73 -55.45 18.28
CA SER A 205 -13.31 -55.16 18.12
C SER A 205 -12.81 -55.86 16.85
N GLU A 206 -12.55 -55.08 15.80
CA GLU A 206 -11.78 -55.56 14.65
C GLU A 206 -10.53 -54.69 14.46
N ASN A 207 -9.42 -55.40 14.31
CA ASN A 207 -8.05 -54.94 14.34
C ASN A 207 -7.77 -53.81 13.35
N ILE A 208 -7.54 -52.60 13.86
CA ILE A 208 -6.81 -51.58 13.11
C ILE A 208 -5.32 -51.84 13.31
N SER A 209 -4.69 -52.27 12.22
CA SER A 209 -3.25 -52.46 12.06
C SER A 209 -2.46 -51.32 12.69
N ILE A 210 -1.50 -51.69 13.53
CA ILE A 210 -0.52 -50.84 14.20
C ILE A 210 0.07 -49.84 13.20
N GLN A 211 -0.37 -48.58 13.27
CA GLN A 211 0.33 -47.48 12.63
C GLN A 211 1.74 -47.40 13.23
N LYS A 212 2.74 -47.57 12.37
CA LYS A 212 4.15 -47.41 12.69
C LYS A 212 4.33 -46.04 13.34
N LYS A 213 4.69 -46.02 14.62
CA LYS A 213 4.88 -44.82 15.44
C LYS A 213 6.10 -44.07 14.87
N ARG A 214 5.87 -43.09 14.00
CA ARG A 214 6.95 -42.22 13.49
C ARG A 214 7.58 -41.49 14.67
N GLU A 215 8.89 -41.61 14.82
CA GLU A 215 9.61 -40.90 15.86
C GLU A 215 9.76 -39.42 15.46
N TRP A 216 9.70 -38.50 16.42
CA TRP A 216 9.79 -37.04 16.16
C TRP A 216 11.07 -36.64 15.40
N LYS A 217 12.12 -37.45 15.52
CA LYS A 217 13.40 -37.28 14.85
C LYS A 217 13.34 -37.57 13.35
N ASP A 218 12.47 -38.50 12.92
CA ASP A 218 12.28 -38.83 11.51
C ASP A 218 11.49 -37.74 10.76
N LEU A 219 10.70 -36.95 11.49
CA LEU A 219 9.91 -35.83 10.97
C LEU A 219 10.71 -34.53 10.87
N SER A 220 11.80 -34.37 11.63
CA SER A 220 12.64 -33.17 11.56
C SER A 220 13.50 -33.11 10.29
N ASP A 221 13.81 -34.27 9.70
CA ASP A 221 14.58 -34.38 8.46
C ASP A 221 13.70 -34.13 7.20
N GLU A 222 12.37 -34.05 7.36
CA GLU A 222 11.39 -33.68 6.31
C GLU A 222 11.00 -32.19 6.34
N ILE A 223 11.59 -31.38 7.24
CA ILE A 223 11.28 -29.96 7.34
C ILE A 223 11.83 -29.25 6.09
N GLY A 224 10.93 -28.84 5.20
CA GLY A 224 11.26 -28.07 4.00
C GLY A 224 11.77 -26.65 4.31
N GLU A 225 12.26 -25.94 3.28
CA GLU A 225 12.78 -24.58 3.43
C GLU A 225 11.79 -23.65 4.17
N THR A 226 12.31 -22.88 5.12
CA THR A 226 11.57 -21.79 5.76
C THR A 226 11.22 -20.68 4.76
N PHE A 227 10.33 -19.75 5.15
CA PHE A 227 10.03 -18.57 4.34
C PHE A 227 11.30 -17.81 3.94
N SER A 228 12.18 -17.52 4.91
CA SER A 228 13.38 -16.73 4.69
C SER A 228 14.37 -17.43 3.75
N GLU A 229 14.54 -18.75 3.89
CA GLU A 229 15.40 -19.54 3.00
C GLU A 229 14.86 -19.56 1.56
N ALA A 230 13.57 -19.84 1.38
CA ALA A 230 12.93 -19.84 0.07
C ALA A 230 12.97 -18.44 -0.58
N LEU A 231 12.75 -17.38 0.19
CA LEU A 231 12.84 -16.00 -0.28
C LEU A 231 14.25 -15.71 -0.82
N LEU A 232 15.29 -16.00 -0.05
CA LEU A 232 16.68 -15.72 -0.45
C LEU A 232 17.07 -16.52 -1.70
N ARG A 233 16.68 -17.80 -1.78
CA ARG A 233 16.88 -18.62 -2.99
C ARG A 233 16.20 -17.99 -4.21
N LEU A 234 14.95 -17.54 -4.09
CA LEU A 234 14.22 -16.88 -5.17
C LEU A 234 14.87 -15.55 -5.59
N ILE A 235 15.44 -14.79 -4.65
CA ILE A 235 16.18 -13.56 -4.96
C ILE A 235 17.42 -13.88 -5.80
N ASP A 236 18.18 -14.90 -5.41
CA ASP A 236 19.40 -15.34 -6.10
C ASP A 236 19.08 -15.89 -7.50
N GLU A 237 18.05 -16.75 -7.62
CA GLU A 237 17.60 -17.31 -8.90
C GLU A 237 17.15 -16.24 -9.90
N ARG A 238 16.58 -15.14 -9.40
CA ARG A 238 16.13 -14.00 -10.21
C ARG A 238 17.25 -12.98 -10.49
N GLY A 239 18.45 -13.19 -9.94
CA GLY A 239 19.60 -12.30 -10.10
C GLY A 239 19.39 -10.89 -9.55
N LYS A 240 18.48 -10.73 -8.58
CA LYS A 240 18.14 -9.44 -7.97
C LYS A 240 18.99 -9.18 -6.73
N LYS A 241 19.20 -7.91 -6.40
CA LYS A 241 19.86 -7.53 -5.14
C LYS A 241 18.84 -7.36 -4.03
N ASP A 242 19.18 -7.72 -2.80
CA ASP A 242 18.36 -7.45 -1.61
C ASP A 242 17.82 -6.02 -1.54
N ALA A 243 18.68 -5.04 -1.87
CA ALA A 243 18.31 -3.63 -1.91
C ALA A 243 17.14 -3.36 -2.84
N GLU A 244 17.24 -3.87 -4.07
CA GLU A 244 16.19 -3.77 -5.07
C GLU A 244 14.88 -4.39 -4.57
N ILE A 245 14.95 -5.55 -3.91
CA ILE A 245 13.78 -6.29 -3.44
C ILE A 245 13.02 -5.53 -2.37
N TYR A 246 13.69 -5.03 -1.32
CA TYR A 246 12.97 -4.32 -0.27
C TYR A 246 12.46 -2.94 -0.73
N HIS A 247 13.16 -2.29 -1.68
CA HIS A 247 12.66 -1.06 -2.31
C HIS A 247 11.39 -1.32 -3.14
N LEU A 248 11.41 -2.35 -4.01
CA LEU A 248 10.25 -2.75 -4.81
C LEU A 248 9.08 -3.25 -3.95
N ALA A 249 9.36 -3.89 -2.82
CA ALA A 249 8.36 -4.35 -1.87
C ALA A 249 7.83 -3.24 -0.96
N ASN A 250 8.33 -2.00 -1.09
CA ASN A 250 7.95 -0.87 -0.23
C ASN A 250 8.10 -1.17 1.28
N ILE A 251 9.14 -1.90 1.67
CA ILE A 251 9.39 -2.29 3.08
C ILE A 251 10.66 -1.63 3.63
N ASP A 252 10.73 -1.50 4.95
CA ASP A 252 11.91 -0.97 5.61
C ASP A 252 13.12 -1.89 5.54
N ARG A 253 14.31 -1.31 5.31
CA ARG A 253 15.58 -2.06 5.27
C ARG A 253 15.82 -2.83 6.57
N LYS A 254 15.45 -2.28 7.73
CA LYS A 254 15.60 -2.98 9.02
C LYS A 254 14.66 -4.18 9.12
N LEU A 255 13.44 -4.05 8.60
CA LEU A 255 12.50 -5.17 8.52
C LEU A 255 13.05 -6.27 7.62
N PHE A 256 13.52 -5.93 6.42
CA PHE A 256 14.14 -6.89 5.52
C PHE A 256 15.38 -7.54 6.13
N SER A 257 16.21 -6.78 6.85
CA SER A 257 17.37 -7.32 7.56
C SER A 257 16.99 -8.37 8.61
N LYS A 258 15.85 -8.20 9.30
CA LYS A 258 15.34 -9.22 10.25
C LYS A 258 14.90 -10.50 9.52
N ILE A 259 14.21 -10.36 8.39
CA ILE A 259 13.80 -11.49 7.54
C ILE A 259 15.05 -12.26 7.07
N ARG A 260 16.04 -11.55 6.52
CA ARG A 260 17.26 -12.17 6.00
C ARG A 260 18.12 -12.85 7.07
N SER A 261 18.24 -12.26 8.26
CA SER A 261 19.17 -12.75 9.29
C SER A 261 18.59 -13.84 10.19
N ASN A 262 17.26 -13.99 10.22
CA ASN A 262 16.59 -15.00 11.02
C ASN A 262 15.77 -15.93 10.13
N LYS A 263 16.23 -17.17 9.98
CA LYS A 263 15.55 -18.21 9.19
C LYS A 263 14.14 -18.54 9.72
N ASP A 264 13.93 -18.38 11.02
CA ASP A 264 12.65 -18.67 11.68
C ASP A 264 11.74 -17.43 11.76
N TYR A 265 12.13 -16.32 11.10
CA TYR A 265 11.32 -15.10 11.07
C TYR A 265 10.03 -15.33 10.28
N GLN A 266 8.90 -15.08 10.92
CA GLN A 266 7.59 -15.12 10.27
C GLN A 266 7.14 -13.70 9.92
N PRO A 267 7.17 -13.31 8.63
CA PRO A 267 6.67 -12.01 8.22
C PRO A 267 5.14 -11.95 8.33
N SER A 268 4.57 -10.75 8.28
CA SER A 268 3.12 -10.63 8.11
C SER A 268 2.69 -11.11 6.72
N LYS A 269 1.42 -11.52 6.56
CA LYS A 269 0.84 -11.87 5.25
C LYS A 269 1.09 -10.79 4.20
N MET A 270 0.89 -9.53 4.58
CA MET A 270 1.09 -8.37 3.70
C MET A 270 2.55 -8.22 3.27
N THR A 271 3.49 -8.44 4.18
CA THR A 271 4.92 -8.41 3.89
C THR A 271 5.33 -9.55 2.94
N ALA A 272 4.81 -10.76 3.16
CA ALA A 272 5.08 -11.91 2.29
C ALA A 272 4.54 -11.70 0.87
N ILE A 273 3.34 -11.13 0.75
CA ILE A 273 2.75 -10.79 -0.56
C ILE A 273 3.52 -9.66 -1.23
N ALA A 274 3.91 -8.61 -0.50
CA ALA A 274 4.72 -7.52 -1.04
C ALA A 274 6.06 -8.02 -1.62
N LEU A 275 6.72 -8.97 -0.93
CA LEU A 275 7.94 -9.61 -1.42
C LEU A 275 7.69 -10.50 -2.64
N SER A 276 6.54 -11.20 -2.69
CA SER A 276 6.14 -12.00 -3.86
C SER A 276 5.92 -11.12 -5.09
N VAL A 277 5.28 -9.96 -4.90
CA VAL A 277 5.08 -8.94 -5.94
C VAL A 277 6.43 -8.38 -6.40
N ALA A 278 7.32 -7.99 -5.49
CA ALA A 278 8.66 -7.47 -5.83
C ALA A 278 9.50 -8.48 -6.64
N LEU A 279 9.36 -9.77 -6.35
CA LEU A 279 10.01 -10.87 -7.07
C LEU A 279 9.31 -11.24 -8.39
N HIS A 280 8.16 -10.64 -8.70
CA HIS A 280 7.36 -10.95 -9.87
C HIS A 280 6.97 -12.44 -9.94
N LEU A 281 6.64 -13.01 -8.77
CA LEU A 281 6.21 -14.40 -8.66
C LEU A 281 4.84 -14.58 -9.30
N ASN A 282 4.66 -15.70 -10.00
CA ASN A 282 3.34 -16.10 -10.46
C ASN A 282 2.47 -16.57 -9.27
N LEU A 283 1.21 -16.91 -9.53
CA LEU A 283 0.26 -17.26 -8.48
C LEU A 283 0.66 -18.51 -7.68
N ASP A 284 1.24 -19.52 -8.32
CA ASP A 284 1.64 -20.76 -7.65
C ASP A 284 2.92 -20.56 -6.83
N GLU A 285 3.91 -19.85 -7.39
CA GLU A 285 5.11 -19.42 -6.65
C GLU A 285 4.74 -18.56 -5.43
N THR A 286 3.78 -17.65 -5.59
CA THR A 286 3.29 -16.80 -4.50
C THR A 286 2.62 -17.64 -3.41
N LYS A 287 1.74 -18.60 -3.78
CA LYS A 287 1.08 -19.50 -2.83
C LYS A 287 2.08 -20.34 -2.05
N ASP A 288 3.11 -20.87 -2.71
CA ASP A 288 4.19 -21.62 -2.03
C ASP A 288 4.91 -20.73 -1.03
N LEU A 289 5.37 -19.54 -1.48
CA LEU A 289 6.15 -18.65 -0.62
C LEU A 289 5.36 -18.17 0.59
N ILE A 290 4.13 -17.66 0.42
CA ILE A 290 3.31 -17.22 1.56
C ILE A 290 2.86 -18.40 2.45
N GLY A 291 2.73 -19.61 1.87
CA GLY A 291 2.44 -20.85 2.58
C GLY A 291 3.53 -21.18 3.60
N ARG A 292 4.80 -20.96 3.24
CA ARG A 292 5.95 -21.08 4.15
C ARG A 292 5.93 -20.06 5.30
N ALA A 293 5.25 -18.93 5.13
CA ALA A 293 4.98 -17.96 6.19
C ALA A 293 3.70 -18.26 6.99
N GLY A 294 2.99 -19.35 6.68
CA GLY A 294 1.78 -19.77 7.39
C GLY A 294 0.47 -19.14 6.86
N PHE A 295 0.46 -18.62 5.63
CA PHE A 295 -0.72 -17.97 5.04
C PHE A 295 -1.19 -18.65 3.77
N ALA A 296 -2.44 -18.38 3.38
CA ALA A 296 -3.01 -18.78 2.10
C ALA A 296 -3.75 -17.59 1.46
N LEU A 297 -3.83 -17.57 0.13
CA LEU A 297 -4.76 -16.70 -0.61
C LEU A 297 -6.11 -17.41 -0.70
N THR A 298 -7.16 -16.72 -0.24
CA THR A 298 -8.53 -17.25 -0.18
C THR A 298 -9.48 -16.39 -1.00
N LYS A 299 -10.43 -17.00 -1.71
CA LYS A 299 -11.46 -16.26 -2.43
C LYS A 299 -12.52 -15.65 -1.50
N SER A 300 -12.57 -16.07 -0.23
CA SER A 300 -13.41 -15.47 0.80
C SER A 300 -12.93 -14.11 1.31
N ASN A 301 -11.71 -13.69 0.95
CA ASN A 301 -11.13 -12.42 1.39
C ASN A 301 -10.94 -11.49 0.19
N LEU A 302 -11.48 -10.27 0.28
CA LEU A 302 -11.42 -9.29 -0.80
C LEU A 302 -9.98 -8.86 -1.14
N SER A 303 -9.12 -8.65 -0.14
CA SER A 303 -7.70 -8.31 -0.37
C SER A 303 -6.99 -9.43 -1.14
N ASP A 304 -7.24 -10.69 -0.78
CA ASP A 304 -6.66 -11.84 -1.47
C ASP A 304 -7.11 -11.92 -2.94
N ILE A 305 -8.38 -11.68 -3.23
CA ILE A 305 -8.89 -11.61 -4.62
C ILE A 305 -8.18 -10.50 -5.40
N ILE A 306 -8.01 -9.33 -4.79
CA ILE A 306 -7.28 -8.22 -5.42
C ILE A 306 -5.84 -8.66 -5.71
N PHE A 307 -5.12 -9.26 -4.75
CA PHE A 307 -3.76 -9.75 -4.98
C PHE A 307 -3.70 -10.78 -6.11
N MET A 308 -4.64 -11.73 -6.14
CA MET A 308 -4.76 -12.72 -7.22
C MET A 308 -4.93 -12.06 -8.58
N TYR A 309 -5.83 -11.07 -8.70
CA TYR A 309 -6.04 -10.33 -9.94
C TYR A 309 -4.73 -9.72 -10.45
N PHE A 310 -4.03 -8.97 -9.59
CA PHE A 310 -2.81 -8.27 -9.97
C PHE A 310 -1.70 -9.25 -10.40
N ILE A 311 -1.51 -10.35 -9.66
CA ILE A 311 -0.51 -11.37 -9.97
C ILE A 311 -0.84 -12.10 -11.28
N GLU A 312 -2.11 -12.53 -11.47
CA GLU A 312 -2.55 -13.22 -12.69
C GLU A 312 -2.40 -12.36 -13.95
N HIS A 313 -2.63 -11.04 -13.82
CA HIS A 313 -2.47 -10.08 -14.90
C HIS A 313 -1.04 -9.54 -15.02
N LYS A 314 -0.09 -10.07 -14.23
CA LYS A 314 1.32 -9.68 -14.22
C LYS A 314 1.55 -8.19 -13.96
N ILE A 315 0.70 -7.59 -13.14
CA ILE A 315 0.83 -6.20 -12.68
C ILE A 315 1.50 -6.23 -11.30
N TYR A 316 2.81 -6.03 -11.30
CA TYR A 316 3.66 -6.14 -10.11
C TYR A 316 4.07 -4.79 -9.51
N ASP A 317 3.37 -3.71 -9.86
CA ASP A 317 3.58 -2.40 -9.26
C ASP A 317 2.81 -2.33 -7.93
N ILE A 318 3.56 -2.35 -6.82
CA ILE A 318 2.99 -2.32 -5.46
C ILE A 318 2.14 -1.07 -5.22
N TYR A 319 2.44 0.05 -5.88
CA TYR A 319 1.69 1.28 -5.73
C TYR A 319 0.38 1.22 -6.52
N GLU A 320 0.36 0.60 -7.70
CA GLU A 320 -0.92 0.30 -8.37
C GLU A 320 -1.82 -0.59 -7.53
N ILE A 321 -1.24 -1.59 -6.86
CA ILE A 321 -1.98 -2.46 -5.94
C ILE A 321 -2.50 -1.65 -4.74
N ASN A 322 -1.65 -0.87 -4.09
CA ASN A 322 -2.01 -0.07 -2.92
C ASN A 322 -3.07 0.99 -3.24
N LYS A 323 -3.03 1.59 -4.43
CA LYS A 323 -4.07 2.51 -4.90
C LYS A 323 -5.46 1.84 -4.91
N VAL A 324 -5.54 0.58 -5.32
CA VAL A 324 -6.80 -0.19 -5.31
C VAL A 324 -7.19 -0.60 -3.89
N LEU A 325 -6.24 -1.09 -3.08
CA LEU A 325 -6.51 -1.44 -1.68
C LEU A 325 -7.03 -0.24 -0.89
N PHE A 326 -6.38 0.91 -1.05
CA PHE A 326 -6.77 2.17 -0.45
C PHE A 326 -8.20 2.57 -0.81
N PHE A 327 -8.58 2.42 -2.09
CA PHE A 327 -9.94 2.72 -2.54
C PHE A 327 -11.00 1.83 -1.86
N TYR A 328 -10.71 0.53 -1.71
CA TYR A 328 -11.58 -0.40 -1.00
C TYR A 328 -11.45 -0.33 0.54
N ASN A 329 -10.69 0.63 1.07
CA ASN A 329 -10.41 0.79 2.51
C ASN A 329 -9.81 -0.47 3.14
N LEU A 330 -8.94 -1.15 2.40
CA LEU A 330 -8.22 -2.36 2.80
C LEU A 330 -6.80 -2.01 3.24
N LYS A 331 -6.18 -2.91 4.01
CA LYS A 331 -4.78 -2.76 4.42
C LYS A 331 -3.87 -2.80 3.19
N GLU A 332 -2.94 -1.86 3.09
CA GLU A 332 -1.96 -1.75 2.00
C GLU A 332 -0.77 -2.71 2.15
N LEU A 333 -0.12 -3.03 1.02
CA LEU A 333 1.13 -3.77 0.95
C LEU A 333 2.32 -2.86 1.22
N GLY A 334 3.36 -3.40 1.86
CA GLY A 334 4.48 -2.58 2.32
C GLY A 334 4.09 -1.69 3.51
N GLY A 335 4.95 -0.73 3.87
CA GLY A 335 4.75 0.13 5.05
C GLY A 335 5.50 -0.34 6.30
N ILE A 336 5.47 0.49 7.35
CA ILE A 336 6.15 0.25 8.65
C ILE A 336 5.40 -0.78 9.50
#